data_AF-A0A8C1Z9L6-F1
#
_entry.id   AF-A0A8C1Z9L6-F1
#
_cell.length_a   1.000
_cell.length_b   1.000
_cell.length_c   1.000
_cell.angle_alpha   90.00
_cell.angle_beta   90.00
_cell.angle_gamma   90.00
#
_symmetry.space_group_name_H-M   'P 1'
#
loop_
_entity.id
_entity.type
_entity.pdbx_description
1 polymer ?
#
loop_
_entity_poly.entity_id
_entity_poly.type
_entity_poly.pdbx_seq_one_letter_code
_entity_poly.pdbx_strand_id
1 'polypeptide(L)'
;LVKLLTSSFVCVCVCVCVCVCVFILSAAPAVFYPFGLAAGDTEHVETGGESYYSVGLSTPFKFFGRTYNQIYVNYNGLLTFNVPSTSGPYSPTRGAEDFIAALWNDFDDYFNGVFSYQQYTNGSVLTRATQDINQYFSQVNINAAWVFVVTWRYALQPNPAILFQVVLISGSGQSYFLMNYGDCAVLYGQLEAGYDTINSTSYFVIPDSTNGNYQNLKNTTNVNVPGRWAFNAWAAPAIFYLFGSAAGDTEYSLTSDEGYVPVSFSIPYTFFDNTYNSLYVRFHFQCQSTVNMNANVVIINSFLLDLN
;
A
#
# COMPACT_ATOMS: atom_id res chain seq x y z
N LEU A 1 10.91 37.68 84.26
CA LEU A 1 10.64 36.25 84.02
C LEU A 1 9.42 36.15 83.10
N VAL A 2 9.59 36.30 81.78
CA VAL A 2 8.52 36.14 80.80
C VAL A 2 9.02 35.13 79.78
N LYS A 3 8.56 33.89 79.91
CA LYS A 3 8.88 32.76 79.01
C LYS A 3 8.10 32.95 77.70
N LEU A 4 8.80 33.14 76.59
CA LEU A 4 8.26 32.91 75.25
C LEU A 4 7.97 31.41 75.09
N LEU A 5 6.73 31.06 74.76
CA LEU A 5 6.37 29.75 74.24
C LEU A 5 6.54 29.78 72.71
N THR A 6 7.57 29.12 72.20
CA THR A 6 7.76 28.85 70.78
C THR A 6 6.90 27.66 70.36
N SER A 7 5.93 27.88 69.47
CA SER A 7 5.15 26.82 68.82
C SER A 7 5.93 26.30 67.61
N SER A 8 6.44 25.08 67.70
CA SER A 8 7.05 24.35 66.58
C SER A 8 5.95 23.68 65.76
N PHE A 9 5.71 24.15 64.54
CA PHE A 9 4.90 23.42 63.55
C PHE A 9 5.72 22.23 63.03
N VAL A 10 5.35 21.02 63.42
CA VAL A 10 5.88 19.78 62.82
C VAL A 10 5.11 19.57 61.51
N CYS A 11 5.74 19.88 60.39
CA CYS A 11 5.24 19.49 59.08
C CYS A 11 5.49 17.99 58.89
N VAL A 12 4.46 17.18 59.10
CA VAL A 12 4.50 15.75 58.78
C VAL A 12 4.34 15.63 57.27
N CYS A 13 5.47 15.56 56.55
CA CYS A 13 5.48 15.09 55.17
C CYS A 13 5.09 13.61 55.16
N VAL A 14 3.81 13.32 54.97
CA VAL A 14 3.34 11.98 54.61
C VAL A 14 3.85 11.74 53.18
N CYS A 15 4.97 11.04 53.06
CA CYS A 15 5.44 10.50 51.79
C CYS A 15 4.47 9.38 51.41
N VAL A 16 3.38 9.72 50.73
CA VAL A 16 2.55 8.74 50.05
C VAL A 16 3.42 8.21 48.92
N CYS A 17 4.01 7.03 49.13
CA CYS A 17 4.61 6.25 48.07
C CYS A 17 3.46 5.79 47.16
N VAL A 18 3.02 6.68 46.27
CA VAL A 18 2.21 6.28 45.13
C VAL A 18 3.19 5.47 44.29
N CYS A 19 3.03 4.15 44.33
CA CYS A 19 3.59 3.28 43.31
C CYS A 19 2.87 3.68 42.02
N VAL A 20 3.33 4.75 41.37
CA VAL A 20 2.99 5.03 39.99
C VAL A 20 3.75 3.96 39.23
N CYS A 21 3.08 2.83 39.01
CA CYS A 21 3.39 2.00 37.87
C CYS A 21 3.24 2.93 36.66
N VAL A 22 4.34 3.57 36.26
CA VAL A 22 4.41 4.22 34.96
C VAL A 22 4.37 3.04 33.99
N PHE A 23 3.16 2.61 33.64
CA PHE A 23 2.95 1.87 32.42
C PHE A 23 3.40 2.81 31.33
N ILE A 24 4.64 2.64 30.86
CA ILE A 24 5.06 3.23 29.60
C ILE A 24 4.18 2.53 28.56
N LEU A 25 3.02 3.13 28.23
CA LEU A 25 2.37 2.86 26.97
C LEU A 25 3.44 3.16 25.92
N SER A 26 3.86 2.13 25.18
CA SER A 26 4.73 2.37 24.05
C SER A 26 3.92 3.21 23.08
N ALA A 27 4.35 4.44 22.84
CA ALA A 27 3.74 5.25 21.80
C ALA A 27 3.86 4.46 20.49
N ALA A 28 2.77 4.42 19.71
CA ALA A 28 2.79 3.76 18.41
C ALA A 28 4.00 4.25 17.58
N PRO A 29 4.62 3.39 16.76
CA PRO A 29 5.76 3.79 15.94
C PRO A 29 5.41 5.05 15.14
N ALA A 30 6.33 6.02 15.06
CA ALA A 30 6.07 7.33 14.45
C ALA A 30 5.60 7.27 12.99
N VAL A 31 5.87 6.16 12.30
CA VAL A 31 5.40 5.88 10.94
C VAL A 31 3.88 5.71 10.85
N PHE A 32 3.18 5.42 11.95
CA PHE A 32 1.73 5.28 11.96
C PHE A 32 1.03 6.64 11.92
N TYR A 33 -0.07 6.69 11.17
CA TYR A 33 -1.07 7.74 11.28
C TYR A 33 -1.86 7.59 12.59
N PRO A 34 -2.47 8.66 13.12
CA PRO A 34 -3.28 8.57 14.34
C PRO A 34 -4.35 7.47 14.22
N PHE A 35 -4.50 6.66 15.26
CA PHE A 35 -5.48 5.58 15.32
C PHE A 35 -5.97 5.34 16.74
N GLY A 36 -7.04 4.55 16.86
CA GLY A 36 -7.69 4.16 18.10
C GLY A 36 -8.66 5.22 18.63
N LEU A 37 -9.34 4.88 19.74
CA LEU A 37 -10.39 5.73 20.32
C LEU A 37 -9.92 7.15 20.65
N ALA A 38 -8.66 7.32 21.07
CA ALA A 38 -8.08 8.65 21.36
C ALA A 38 -7.92 9.53 20.11
N ALA A 39 -7.79 8.93 18.92
CA ALA A 39 -7.80 9.63 17.63
C ALA A 39 -9.23 9.84 17.08
N GLY A 40 -10.24 9.30 17.77
CA GLY A 40 -11.65 9.36 17.36
C GLY A 40 -12.08 8.25 16.41
N ASP A 41 -11.30 7.17 16.28
CA ASP A 41 -11.65 6.05 15.40
C ASP A 41 -12.93 5.33 15.85
N THR A 42 -13.65 4.76 14.89
CA THR A 42 -14.62 3.69 15.14
C THR A 42 -13.86 2.39 15.33
N GLU A 43 -14.09 1.67 16.43
CA GLU A 43 -13.39 0.43 16.77
C GLU A 43 -14.34 -0.78 16.72
N HIS A 44 -13.87 -1.86 16.11
CA HIS A 44 -14.57 -3.13 15.99
C HIS A 44 -13.72 -4.24 16.62
N VAL A 45 -14.33 -4.98 17.52
CA VAL A 45 -13.72 -6.15 18.19
C VAL A 45 -14.07 -7.40 17.40
N GLU A 46 -13.12 -8.31 17.29
CA GLU A 46 -13.40 -9.63 16.72
C GLU A 46 -14.33 -10.44 17.60
N THR A 47 -15.34 -11.02 16.97
CA THR A 47 -16.34 -11.84 17.67
C THR A 47 -16.30 -13.32 17.27
N GLY A 48 -15.30 -13.72 16.48
CA GLY A 48 -15.10 -15.05 15.91
C GLY A 48 -15.66 -15.14 14.49
N GLY A 49 -14.78 -15.35 13.50
CA GLY A 49 -15.08 -15.71 12.12
C GLY A 49 -14.52 -14.76 11.05
N GLU A 50 -14.66 -15.18 9.79
CA GLU A 50 -14.22 -14.46 8.56
C GLU A 50 -15.08 -13.23 8.21
N SER A 51 -15.45 -12.44 9.21
CA SER A 51 -16.43 -11.37 9.06
C SER A 51 -15.86 -10.15 8.31
N TYR A 52 -16.71 -9.52 7.51
CA TYR A 52 -16.40 -8.29 6.79
C TYR A 52 -17.32 -7.18 7.28
N TYR A 53 -16.75 -6.02 7.58
CA TYR A 53 -17.50 -4.82 7.94
C TYR A 53 -17.49 -3.83 6.78
N SER A 54 -18.67 -3.46 6.29
CA SER A 54 -18.81 -2.50 5.20
C SER A 54 -18.69 -1.07 5.73
N VAL A 55 -17.77 -0.30 5.15
CA VAL A 55 -17.58 1.12 5.43
C VAL A 55 -17.87 1.92 4.18
N GLY A 56 -18.86 2.82 4.26
CA GLY A 56 -19.12 3.81 3.21
C GLY A 56 -18.03 4.88 3.20
N LEU A 57 -17.45 5.13 2.03
CA LEU A 57 -16.45 6.17 1.84
C LEU A 57 -17.15 7.52 1.63
N SER A 58 -16.76 8.54 2.41
CA SER A 58 -17.28 9.90 2.26
C SER A 58 -16.83 10.57 0.96
N THR A 59 -15.76 10.07 0.37
CA THR A 59 -15.23 10.47 -0.94
C THR A 59 -14.95 9.22 -1.76
N PRO A 60 -15.34 9.15 -3.05
CA PRO A 60 -15.03 8.00 -3.88
C PRO A 60 -13.52 7.78 -4.00
N PHE A 61 -13.06 6.55 -3.80
CA PHE A 61 -11.66 6.17 -3.93
C PHE A 61 -11.42 5.47 -5.27
N LYS A 62 -10.35 5.86 -5.97
CA LYS A 62 -9.93 5.20 -7.22
C LYS A 62 -8.91 4.11 -6.89
N PHE A 63 -9.14 2.91 -7.39
CA PHE A 63 -8.21 1.78 -7.27
C PHE A 63 -8.06 1.12 -8.66
N PHE A 64 -6.86 1.28 -9.23
CA PHE A 64 -6.45 0.79 -10.55
C PHE A 64 -7.49 1.05 -11.67
N GLY A 65 -7.90 2.31 -11.79
CA GLY A 65 -8.86 2.77 -12.81
C GLY A 65 -10.34 2.55 -12.48
N ARG A 66 -10.68 1.85 -11.39
CA ARG A 66 -12.05 1.66 -10.90
C ARG A 66 -12.35 2.60 -9.74
N THR A 67 -13.60 3.06 -9.63
CA THR A 67 -14.03 4.00 -8.58
C THR A 67 -14.95 3.30 -7.61
N TYR A 68 -14.65 3.41 -6.32
CA TYR A 68 -15.35 2.75 -5.23
C TYR A 68 -15.90 3.75 -4.23
N ASN A 69 -17.11 3.52 -3.74
CA ASN A 69 -17.79 4.33 -2.73
C ASN A 69 -17.87 3.64 -1.37
N GLN A 70 -17.31 2.44 -1.28
CA GLN A 70 -17.30 1.63 -0.07
C GLN A 70 -16.04 0.77 -0.05
N ILE A 71 -15.72 0.28 1.12
CA ILE A 71 -14.68 -0.72 1.36
C ILE A 71 -15.20 -1.73 2.37
N TYR A 72 -14.81 -2.97 2.25
CA TYR A 72 -15.07 -3.99 3.26
C TYR A 72 -13.78 -4.23 4.03
N VAL A 73 -13.84 -4.02 5.34
CA VAL A 73 -12.74 -4.27 6.27
C VAL A 73 -12.95 -5.64 6.86
N ASN A 74 -12.02 -6.55 6.58
CA ASN A 74 -12.02 -7.87 7.20
C ASN A 74 -11.07 -7.87 8.38
N TYR A 75 -11.45 -8.62 9.41
CA TYR A 75 -10.64 -8.70 10.62
C TYR A 75 -9.25 -9.25 10.31
N ASN A 76 -9.16 -10.29 9.48
CA ASN A 76 -7.93 -10.98 9.08
C ASN A 76 -6.94 -10.15 8.22
N GLY A 77 -6.99 -8.82 8.29
CA GLY A 77 -5.99 -7.92 7.70
C GLY A 77 -6.19 -7.67 6.21
N LEU A 78 -7.41 -7.82 5.72
CA LEU A 78 -7.77 -7.65 4.31
C LEU A 78 -8.76 -6.50 4.11
N LEU A 79 -8.55 -5.73 3.06
CA LEU A 79 -9.51 -4.75 2.55
C LEU A 79 -9.95 -5.15 1.15
N THR A 80 -11.25 -5.27 0.92
CA THR A 80 -11.78 -5.50 -0.43
C THR A 80 -12.69 -4.36 -0.86
N PHE A 81 -12.71 -4.04 -2.15
CA PHE A 81 -13.46 -2.89 -2.65
C PHE A 81 -14.83 -3.27 -3.22
N ASN A 82 -14.95 -4.46 -3.80
CA ASN A 82 -16.10 -4.87 -4.59
C ASN A 82 -16.82 -6.12 -4.08
N VAL A 83 -16.12 -7.06 -3.44
CA VAL A 83 -16.72 -8.31 -2.92
C VAL A 83 -16.14 -8.64 -1.55
N PRO A 84 -16.96 -8.93 -0.52
CA PRO A 84 -16.48 -9.37 0.79
C PRO A 84 -16.18 -10.87 0.79
N SER A 85 -15.36 -11.34 -0.15
CA SER A 85 -15.02 -12.74 -0.31
C SER A 85 -13.74 -12.90 -1.10
N THR A 86 -12.75 -13.56 -0.51
CA THR A 86 -11.51 -14.00 -1.17
C THR A 86 -11.13 -15.38 -0.62
N SER A 87 -10.51 -16.22 -1.43
CA SER A 87 -10.14 -17.58 -1.02
C SER A 87 -8.69 -17.62 -0.52
N GLY A 88 -8.45 -17.33 0.76
CA GLY A 88 -7.16 -17.49 1.45
C GLY A 88 -5.99 -16.65 0.88
N PRO A 89 -4.91 -16.42 1.66
CA PRO A 89 -3.84 -15.50 1.30
C PRO A 89 -2.95 -16.03 0.17
N TYR A 90 -3.42 -15.89 -1.08
CA TYR A 90 -2.72 -16.27 -2.31
C TYR A 90 -2.83 -15.16 -3.36
N SER A 91 -1.79 -14.35 -3.55
CA SER A 91 -1.68 -13.50 -4.74
C SER A 91 -0.64 -14.03 -5.74
N PRO A 92 -0.88 -13.90 -7.05
CA PRO A 92 -2.11 -13.40 -7.65
C PRO A 92 -3.25 -14.43 -7.53
N THR A 93 -4.41 -13.97 -7.06
CA THR A 93 -5.66 -14.75 -6.95
C THR A 93 -6.23 -15.07 -8.33
N ARG A 94 -5.99 -14.19 -9.30
CA ARG A 94 -6.71 -14.10 -10.60
C ARG A 94 -8.23 -14.07 -10.41
N GLY A 95 -8.66 -13.53 -9.27
CA GLY A 95 -10.04 -13.51 -8.83
C GLY A 95 -10.86 -12.36 -9.42
N ALA A 96 -12.07 -12.21 -8.87
CA ALA A 96 -13.00 -11.15 -9.22
C ALA A 96 -12.90 -9.94 -8.28
N GLU A 97 -11.95 -9.95 -7.35
CA GLU A 97 -11.76 -8.98 -6.28
C GLU A 97 -10.67 -7.95 -6.60
N ASP A 98 -10.93 -6.69 -6.24
CA ASP A 98 -9.89 -5.70 -6.01
C ASP A 98 -9.65 -5.64 -4.49
N PHE A 99 -8.41 -5.83 -4.06
CA PHE A 99 -8.09 -5.85 -2.62
C PHE A 99 -6.71 -5.34 -2.26
N ILE A 100 -6.59 -4.96 -0.99
CA ILE A 100 -5.33 -4.67 -0.31
C ILE A 100 -5.19 -5.66 0.84
N ALA A 101 -4.18 -6.52 0.78
CA ALA A 101 -3.78 -7.40 1.87
C ALA A 101 -2.79 -6.64 2.75
N ALA A 102 -3.26 -6.08 3.87
CA ALA A 102 -2.40 -5.31 4.78
C ALA A 102 -1.36 -6.24 5.42
N LEU A 103 -1.85 -7.34 5.98
CA LEU A 103 -1.07 -8.45 6.53
C LEU A 103 -2.00 -9.67 6.60
N TRP A 104 -2.53 -10.13 5.47
CA TRP A 104 -3.62 -11.10 5.41
C TRP A 104 -3.21 -12.46 5.95
N ASN A 105 -3.86 -12.90 7.04
CA ASN A 105 -3.64 -14.16 7.75
C ASN A 105 -4.85 -14.48 8.65
N ASP A 106 -5.04 -15.73 9.05
CA ASP A 106 -6.15 -16.20 9.90
C ASP A 106 -5.94 -15.81 11.38
N PHE A 107 -5.93 -14.51 11.69
CA PHE A 107 -5.63 -14.04 13.04
C PHE A 107 -6.73 -14.36 14.05
N ASP A 108 -7.99 -14.41 13.64
CA ASP A 108 -9.13 -14.71 14.50
C ASP A 108 -9.04 -16.09 15.17
N ASP A 109 -8.35 -17.04 14.52
CA ASP A 109 -8.09 -18.37 15.07
C ASP A 109 -7.06 -18.37 16.22
N TYR A 110 -6.17 -17.37 16.28
CA TYR A 110 -5.01 -17.37 17.19
C TYR A 110 -5.00 -16.22 18.18
N PHE A 111 -5.61 -15.08 17.84
CA PHE A 111 -5.48 -13.84 18.60
C PHE A 111 -6.78 -13.07 18.72
N ASN A 112 -7.04 -12.59 19.94
CA ASN A 112 -7.99 -11.51 20.16
C ASN A 112 -7.37 -10.17 19.74
N GLY A 113 -8.19 -9.31 19.17
CA GLY A 113 -7.77 -8.06 18.60
C GLY A 113 -8.94 -7.20 18.18
N VAL A 114 -8.59 -6.05 17.61
CA VAL A 114 -9.54 -5.07 17.09
C VAL A 114 -8.98 -4.50 15.79
N PHE A 115 -9.87 -4.08 14.91
CA PHE A 115 -9.53 -3.07 13.92
C PHE A 115 -10.24 -1.76 14.26
N SER A 116 -9.59 -0.64 13.99
CA SER A 116 -10.19 0.68 14.12
C SER A 116 -9.98 1.49 12.86
N TYR A 117 -10.95 2.33 12.51
CA TYR A 117 -10.84 3.18 11.32
C TYR A 117 -11.38 4.60 11.53
N GLN A 118 -10.87 5.53 10.73
CA GLN A 118 -11.35 6.91 10.64
C GLN A 118 -11.21 7.48 9.23
N GLN A 119 -12.12 8.38 8.87
CA GLN A 119 -12.06 9.20 7.66
C GLN A 119 -11.77 10.66 8.00
N TYR A 120 -10.83 11.25 7.28
CA TYR A 120 -10.43 12.63 7.44
C TYR A 120 -10.69 13.38 6.14
N THR A 121 -11.33 14.55 6.24
CA THR A 121 -11.56 15.51 5.14
C THR A 121 -10.98 16.89 5.45
N ASN A 122 -10.34 17.05 6.61
CA ASN A 122 -9.65 18.25 7.04
C ASN A 122 -8.59 17.90 8.12
N GLY A 123 -7.80 18.88 8.52
CA GLY A 123 -6.85 18.77 9.63
C GLY A 123 -5.45 18.27 9.23
N SER A 124 -4.61 18.06 10.24
CA SER A 124 -3.18 17.75 10.07
C SER A 124 -2.90 16.41 9.40
N VAL A 125 -3.86 15.47 9.44
CA VAL A 125 -3.76 14.17 8.74
C VAL A 125 -3.65 14.36 7.22
N LEU A 126 -4.45 15.26 6.63
CA LEU A 126 -4.37 15.57 5.20
C LEU A 126 -3.05 16.27 4.85
N THR A 127 -2.57 17.16 5.73
CA THR A 127 -1.26 17.81 5.55
C THR A 127 -0.12 16.80 5.52
N ARG A 128 -0.12 15.85 6.46
CA ARG A 128 0.86 14.76 6.50
C ARG A 128 0.77 13.87 5.26
N ALA A 129 -0.44 13.45 4.87
CA ALA A 129 -0.64 12.64 3.67
C ALA A 129 -0.16 13.33 2.40
N THR A 130 -0.40 14.63 2.29
CA THR A 130 0.11 15.45 1.18
C THR A 130 1.63 15.46 1.15
N GLN A 131 2.28 15.67 2.29
CA GLN A 131 3.74 15.69 2.39
C GLN A 131 4.35 14.33 2.06
N ASP A 132 3.81 13.25 2.64
CA ASP A 132 4.28 11.89 2.44
C ASP A 132 4.22 11.51 0.95
N ILE A 133 3.08 11.71 0.28
CA ILE A 133 2.94 11.34 -1.15
C ILE A 133 3.83 12.19 -2.05
N ASN A 134 3.87 13.50 -1.85
CA ASN A 134 4.71 14.39 -2.67
C ASN A 134 6.21 14.13 -2.46
N GLN A 135 6.60 13.56 -1.32
CA GLN A 135 7.97 13.11 -1.06
C GLN A 135 8.30 11.81 -1.81
N TYR A 136 7.39 10.83 -1.82
CA TYR A 136 7.66 9.49 -2.36
C TYR A 136 7.49 9.39 -3.87
N PHE A 137 6.48 10.09 -4.40
CA PHE A 137 6.16 10.08 -5.82
C PHE A 137 6.58 11.43 -6.40
N SER A 138 7.87 11.56 -6.72
CA SER A 138 8.37 12.76 -7.36
C SER A 138 7.63 12.99 -8.69
N GLN A 139 7.34 14.25 -9.02
CA GLN A 139 6.51 14.70 -10.17
C GLN A 139 4.98 14.76 -9.96
N VAL A 140 4.43 14.29 -8.84
CA VAL A 140 3.02 14.56 -8.50
C VAL A 140 2.94 15.60 -7.39
N ASN A 141 2.27 16.72 -7.68
CA ASN A 141 1.93 17.75 -6.69
C ASN A 141 0.47 17.54 -6.26
N ILE A 142 0.25 16.55 -5.39
CA ILE A 142 -1.08 16.28 -4.88
C ILE A 142 -1.43 17.24 -3.75
N ASN A 143 -2.72 17.47 -3.56
CA ASN A 143 -3.27 18.01 -2.34
C ASN A 143 -4.29 16.98 -1.82
N ALA A 144 -3.95 16.27 -0.75
CA ALA A 144 -4.83 15.28 -0.17
C ALA A 144 -6.11 15.96 0.32
N ALA A 145 -7.26 15.54 -0.21
CA ALA A 145 -8.58 16.04 0.15
C ALA A 145 -9.36 15.04 1.01
N TRP A 146 -8.94 13.77 1.01
CA TRP A 146 -9.55 12.73 1.83
C TRP A 146 -8.52 11.66 2.19
N VAL A 147 -8.56 11.22 3.44
CA VAL A 147 -7.71 10.14 3.97
C VAL A 147 -8.57 9.17 4.77
N PHE A 148 -8.45 7.88 4.50
CA PHE A 148 -9.00 6.81 5.32
C PHE A 148 -7.87 6.06 5.99
N VAL A 149 -7.90 5.97 7.32
CA VAL A 149 -6.92 5.21 8.11
C VAL A 149 -7.64 4.02 8.71
N VAL A 150 -7.08 2.82 8.55
CA VAL A 150 -7.53 1.61 9.24
C VAL A 150 -6.33 0.90 9.85
N THR A 151 -6.46 0.50 11.11
CA THR A 151 -5.37 -0.08 11.90
C THR A 151 -5.87 -1.34 12.59
N TRP A 152 -5.12 -2.43 12.46
CA TRP A 152 -5.37 -3.68 13.18
C TRP A 152 -4.39 -3.82 14.34
N ARG A 153 -4.91 -4.30 15.47
CA ARG A 153 -4.18 -4.50 16.70
C ARG A 153 -4.57 -5.82 17.35
N TYR A 154 -3.60 -6.68 17.58
CA TYR A 154 -3.80 -7.97 18.22
C TYR A 154 -2.94 -8.15 19.46
N ALA A 155 -3.36 -9.09 20.31
CA ALA A 155 -2.66 -9.45 21.54
C ALA A 155 -2.33 -8.20 22.39
N LEU A 156 -3.38 -7.53 22.87
CA LEU A 156 -3.39 -6.14 23.34
C LEU A 156 -2.72 -5.86 24.71
N GLN A 157 -1.76 -6.66 25.21
CA GLN A 157 -1.18 -6.42 26.55
C GLN A 157 0.35 -6.51 26.65
N PRO A 158 1.01 -5.51 27.30
CA PRO A 158 0.56 -4.13 27.58
C PRO A 158 0.53 -3.23 26.34
N ASN A 159 1.10 -3.67 25.22
CA ASN A 159 1.05 -3.06 23.89
C ASN A 159 0.61 -4.15 22.89
N PRO A 160 0.04 -3.80 21.72
CA PRO A 160 -0.29 -4.80 20.71
C PRO A 160 0.99 -5.53 20.27
N ALA A 161 0.97 -6.86 20.28
CA ALA A 161 2.09 -7.67 19.79
C ALA A 161 2.12 -7.76 18.26
N ILE A 162 0.98 -7.49 17.61
CA ILE A 162 0.86 -7.37 16.16
C ILE A 162 0.13 -6.06 15.86
N LEU A 163 0.78 -5.18 15.10
CA LEU A 163 0.28 -3.85 14.76
C LEU A 163 0.59 -3.53 13.30
N PHE A 164 -0.44 -3.27 12.51
CA PHE A 164 -0.30 -2.83 11.12
C PHE A 164 -1.45 -1.93 10.69
N GLN A 165 -1.23 -1.12 9.66
CA GLN A 165 -2.15 -0.06 9.25
C GLN A 165 -2.15 0.10 7.73
N VAL A 166 -3.33 0.39 7.17
CA VAL A 166 -3.48 0.88 5.79
C VAL A 166 -4.01 2.32 5.82
N VAL A 167 -3.45 3.16 4.95
CA VAL A 167 -3.88 4.55 4.77
C VAL A 167 -4.22 4.77 3.31
N LEU A 168 -5.49 5.00 2.98
CA LEU A 168 -5.93 5.37 1.65
C LEU A 168 -5.95 6.89 1.54
N ILE A 169 -5.41 7.44 0.45
CA ILE A 169 -5.24 8.88 0.26
C ILE A 169 -5.80 9.24 -1.11
N SER A 170 -6.68 10.23 -1.18
CA SER A 170 -7.16 10.78 -2.45
C SER A 170 -7.07 12.31 -2.48
N GLY A 171 -6.74 12.86 -3.63
CA GLY A 171 -6.47 14.28 -3.79
C GLY A 171 -6.08 14.63 -5.22
N SER A 172 -6.45 15.83 -5.69
CA SER A 172 -6.16 16.30 -7.05
C SER A 172 -6.52 15.32 -8.18
N GLY A 173 -7.56 14.51 -7.98
CA GLY A 173 -8.00 13.47 -8.92
C GLY A 173 -7.19 12.17 -8.89
N GLN A 174 -6.16 12.06 -8.04
CA GLN A 174 -5.28 10.91 -7.89
C GLN A 174 -5.57 10.16 -6.59
N SER A 175 -5.08 8.92 -6.50
CA SER A 175 -5.24 8.06 -5.32
C SER A 175 -3.99 7.22 -5.06
N TYR A 176 -3.73 7.01 -3.78
CA TYR A 176 -2.56 6.30 -3.25
C TYR A 176 -2.98 5.49 -2.04
N PHE A 177 -2.17 4.51 -1.68
CA PHE A 177 -2.27 3.90 -0.36
C PHE A 177 -0.90 3.61 0.23
N LEU A 178 -0.86 3.65 1.56
CA LEU A 178 0.29 3.31 2.37
C LEU A 178 -0.04 2.07 3.22
N MET A 179 0.96 1.23 3.46
CA MET A 179 0.94 0.22 4.50
C MET A 179 2.03 0.56 5.52
N ASN A 180 1.69 0.53 6.80
CA ASN A 180 2.62 0.77 7.89
C ASN A 180 2.67 -0.46 8.81
N TYR A 181 3.87 -0.91 9.17
CA TYR A 181 4.12 -2.09 9.98
C TYR A 181 4.81 -1.73 11.29
N GLY A 182 4.26 -2.25 12.39
CA GLY A 182 4.84 -2.20 13.72
C GLY A 182 5.43 -3.55 14.11
N ASP A 183 5.48 -3.82 15.41
CA ASP A 183 5.86 -5.15 15.88
C ASP A 183 4.85 -6.19 15.41
N CYS A 184 5.36 -7.38 15.11
CA CYS A 184 4.59 -8.53 14.67
C CYS A 184 5.10 -9.77 15.41
N ALA A 185 4.25 -10.34 16.25
CA ALA A 185 4.50 -11.59 16.95
C ALA A 185 4.61 -12.77 15.96
N VAL A 186 4.96 -13.95 16.46
CA VAL A 186 4.99 -15.16 15.64
C VAL A 186 3.57 -15.47 15.16
N LEU A 187 3.44 -15.69 13.85
CA LEU A 187 2.21 -16.04 13.16
C LEU A 187 2.28 -17.47 12.63
N TYR A 188 1.11 -18.09 12.50
CA TYR A 188 0.93 -19.44 12.00
C TYR A 188 0.16 -19.40 10.67
N GLY A 189 0.42 -20.39 9.81
CA GLY A 189 -0.25 -20.47 8.51
C GLY A 189 0.38 -19.56 7.45
N GLN A 190 -0.34 -19.39 6.36
CA GLN A 190 0.09 -18.55 5.24
C GLN A 190 -0.23 -17.10 5.52
N LEU A 191 0.65 -16.21 5.06
CA LEU A 191 0.53 -14.79 5.28
C LEU A 191 0.98 -14.06 4.03
N GLU A 192 0.27 -12.98 3.73
CA GLU A 192 0.64 -12.11 2.62
C GLU A 192 0.39 -10.64 2.93
N ALA A 193 1.30 -9.79 2.47
CA ALA A 193 1.08 -8.36 2.44
C ALA A 193 1.31 -7.83 1.02
N GLY A 194 0.42 -6.97 0.55
CA GLY A 194 0.41 -6.57 -0.86
C GLY A 194 -0.97 -6.12 -1.34
N TYR A 195 -1.16 -6.22 -2.64
CA TYR A 195 -2.45 -5.94 -3.28
C TYR A 195 -2.62 -6.79 -4.53
N ASP A 196 -3.86 -6.97 -4.92
CA ASP A 196 -4.24 -7.62 -6.16
C ASP A 196 -5.47 -6.91 -6.74
N THR A 197 -5.63 -7.02 -8.05
CA THR A 197 -6.76 -6.45 -8.78
C THR A 197 -7.53 -7.54 -9.48
N ILE A 198 -8.72 -7.21 -9.96
CA ILE A 198 -9.55 -8.14 -10.76
C ILE A 198 -8.72 -8.75 -11.89
N ASN A 199 -8.78 -10.09 -12.01
CA ASN A 199 -7.98 -10.93 -12.92
C ASN A 199 -6.46 -10.82 -12.74
N SER A 200 -6.01 -10.24 -11.63
CA SER A 200 -4.62 -9.91 -11.34
C SER A 200 -3.93 -9.13 -12.45
N THR A 201 -4.67 -8.20 -13.07
CA THR A 201 -4.11 -7.29 -14.09
C THR A 201 -2.99 -6.40 -13.53
N SER A 202 -2.98 -6.22 -12.22
CA SER A 202 -1.94 -5.55 -11.44
C SER A 202 -1.95 -6.14 -10.04
N TYR A 203 -0.79 -6.55 -9.55
CA TYR A 203 -0.64 -7.09 -8.21
C TYR A 203 0.78 -6.86 -7.73
N PHE A 204 0.97 -6.87 -6.41
CA PHE A 204 2.28 -6.84 -5.80
C PHE A 204 2.26 -7.59 -4.49
N VAL A 205 3.26 -8.44 -4.28
CA VAL A 205 3.48 -9.14 -3.01
C VAL A 205 4.74 -8.57 -2.38
N ILE A 206 4.64 -8.10 -1.14
CA ILE A 206 5.80 -7.64 -0.38
C ILE A 206 6.70 -8.87 -0.10
N PRO A 207 7.96 -8.90 -0.57
CA PRO A 207 8.78 -10.11 -0.54
C PRO A 207 8.95 -10.73 0.86
N ASP A 208 9.08 -9.88 1.89
CA ASP A 208 9.28 -10.33 3.27
C ASP A 208 8.02 -10.90 3.93
N SER A 209 6.85 -10.75 3.32
CA SER A 209 5.60 -11.29 3.87
C SER A 209 5.47 -12.81 3.68
N THR A 210 5.90 -13.35 2.55
CA THR A 210 5.67 -14.76 2.19
C THR A 210 6.89 -15.66 2.42
N ASN A 211 8.08 -15.11 2.66
CA ASN A 211 9.32 -15.87 2.85
C ASN A 211 9.60 -16.24 4.33
N GLY A 212 8.64 -16.00 5.23
CA GLY A 212 8.79 -16.22 6.68
C GLY A 212 9.48 -15.08 7.44
N ASN A 213 9.87 -13.99 6.79
CA ASN A 213 10.49 -12.82 7.41
C ASN A 213 9.49 -11.70 7.74
N TYR A 214 8.20 -12.02 7.92
CA TYR A 214 7.15 -11.01 8.10
C TYR A 214 7.37 -10.09 9.32
N GLN A 215 8.11 -10.55 10.34
CA GLN A 215 8.50 -9.74 11.49
C GLN A 215 9.46 -8.60 11.13
N ASN A 216 10.15 -8.70 10.00
CA ASN A 216 11.05 -7.70 9.47
C ASN A 216 10.33 -6.62 8.64
N LEU A 217 9.02 -6.75 8.38
CA LEU A 217 8.25 -5.74 7.63
C LEU A 217 8.36 -4.34 8.23
N LYS A 218 8.51 -4.22 9.55
CA LYS A 218 8.76 -2.94 10.26
C LYS A 218 10.08 -2.25 9.88
N ASN A 219 10.99 -2.96 9.22
CA ASN A 219 12.29 -2.43 8.78
C ASN A 219 12.40 -2.35 7.24
N THR A 220 11.49 -2.96 6.48
CA THR A 220 11.51 -2.92 5.01
C THR A 220 10.65 -1.77 4.48
N THR A 221 10.92 -1.38 3.24
CA THR A 221 10.27 -0.23 2.60
C THR A 221 10.58 -0.18 1.10
N ASN A 222 9.70 0.45 0.32
CA ASN A 222 9.97 0.89 -1.06
C ASN A 222 10.12 2.42 -1.19
N VAL A 223 10.07 3.16 -0.08
CA VAL A 223 10.12 4.64 -0.05
C VAL A 223 11.17 5.20 0.92
N ASN A 224 12.13 4.35 1.33
CA ASN A 224 13.20 4.71 2.26
C ASN A 224 12.67 5.22 3.63
N VAL A 225 11.52 4.72 4.07
CA VAL A 225 10.95 4.95 5.41
C VAL A 225 10.70 3.59 6.06
N PRO A 226 11.50 3.17 7.07
CA PRO A 226 11.36 1.86 7.69
C PRO A 226 9.92 1.56 8.13
N GLY A 227 9.42 0.39 7.73
CA GLY A 227 8.08 -0.06 8.08
C GLY A 227 6.98 0.50 7.19
N ARG A 228 7.31 1.31 6.18
CA ARG A 228 6.33 1.90 5.26
C ARG A 228 6.51 1.40 3.85
N TRP A 229 5.39 0.98 3.27
CA TRP A 229 5.23 0.71 1.85
C TRP A 229 4.20 1.67 1.25
N ALA A 230 4.47 2.20 0.06
CA ALA A 230 3.59 3.17 -0.60
C ALA A 230 3.33 2.76 -2.06
N PHE A 231 2.09 2.94 -2.51
CA PHE A 231 1.68 2.54 -3.85
C PHE A 231 0.76 3.59 -4.49
N ASN A 232 0.90 3.77 -5.80
CA ASN A 232 -0.05 4.50 -6.62
C ASN A 232 -1.26 3.58 -6.91
N ALA A 233 -2.47 4.10 -6.74
CA ALA A 233 -3.72 3.39 -6.96
C ALA A 233 -4.62 4.05 -8.01
N TRP A 234 -4.20 5.15 -8.64
CA TRP A 234 -5.07 5.93 -9.52
C TRP A 234 -5.29 5.25 -10.87
N ALA A 235 -4.23 4.75 -11.50
CA ALA A 235 -4.27 4.16 -12.82
C ALA A 235 -3.81 2.71 -12.78
N ALA A 236 -4.49 1.86 -13.56
CA ALA A 236 -3.88 0.61 -13.97
C ALA A 236 -2.54 0.94 -14.67
N PRO A 237 -1.42 0.24 -14.39
CA PRO A 237 -0.26 0.29 -15.25
C PRO A 237 -0.77 0.06 -16.67
N ALA A 238 -0.61 1.08 -17.51
CA ALA A 238 -1.01 0.99 -18.90
C ALA A 238 -0.19 -0.16 -19.50
N ILE A 239 -0.85 -1.30 -19.75
CA ILE A 239 -0.17 -2.47 -20.33
C ILE A 239 0.43 -2.08 -21.69
N PHE A 240 -0.16 -1.06 -22.35
CA PHE A 240 0.47 -0.29 -23.41
C PHE A 240 0.02 1.17 -23.33
N TYR A 241 0.90 2.11 -23.67
CA TYR A 241 0.47 3.43 -24.14
C TYR A 241 -0.43 3.24 -25.38
N LEU A 242 -1.27 4.23 -25.71
CA LEU A 242 -2.02 4.20 -26.97
C LEU A 242 -1.03 3.95 -28.11
N PHE A 243 -1.19 2.85 -28.86
CA PHE A 243 -0.23 2.41 -29.89
C PHE A 243 -0.90 2.32 -31.27
N GLY A 244 -0.10 2.45 -32.32
CA GLY A 244 -0.53 2.39 -33.72
C GLY A 244 -0.45 3.73 -34.45
N SER A 245 -0.68 3.69 -35.76
CA SER A 245 -0.58 4.86 -36.65
C SER A 245 -1.43 6.07 -36.21
N ALA A 246 -2.59 5.81 -35.58
CA ALA A 246 -3.44 6.86 -35.00
C ALA A 246 -2.82 7.55 -33.78
N ALA A 247 -1.91 6.88 -33.07
CA ALA A 247 -1.12 7.44 -31.96
C ALA A 247 0.21 8.05 -32.44
N GLY A 248 0.48 8.04 -33.74
CA GLY A 248 1.72 8.56 -34.34
C GLY A 248 2.86 7.56 -34.40
N ASP A 249 2.59 6.27 -34.17
CA ASP A 249 3.58 5.19 -34.30
C ASP A 249 3.84 4.81 -35.75
N THR A 250 5.01 4.24 -36.01
CA THR A 250 5.37 3.72 -37.34
C THR A 250 4.97 2.26 -37.44
N GLU A 251 4.04 1.94 -38.34
CA GLU A 251 3.63 0.57 -38.64
C GLU A 251 4.41 0.03 -39.85
N TYR A 252 5.03 -1.13 -39.68
CA TYR A 252 5.74 -1.84 -40.74
C TYR A 252 4.96 -3.07 -41.15
N SER A 253 4.50 -3.11 -42.41
CA SER A 253 3.95 -4.33 -42.99
C SER A 253 5.08 -5.28 -43.36
N LEU A 254 5.02 -6.50 -42.82
CA LEU A 254 6.04 -7.52 -42.99
C LEU A 254 5.56 -8.57 -43.99
N THR A 255 6.48 -8.98 -44.86
CA THR A 255 6.25 -10.05 -45.86
C THR A 255 7.05 -11.31 -45.55
N SER A 256 7.78 -11.34 -44.44
CA SER A 256 8.55 -12.49 -43.96
C SER A 256 8.16 -12.85 -42.53
N ASP A 257 8.40 -14.12 -42.18
CA ASP A 257 8.19 -14.68 -40.85
C ASP A 257 9.30 -14.27 -39.88
N GLU A 258 10.48 -13.93 -40.39
CA GLU A 258 11.58 -13.41 -39.58
C GLU A 258 12.34 -12.29 -40.27
N GLY A 259 13.00 -11.45 -39.46
CA GLY A 259 13.80 -10.35 -39.96
C GLY A 259 14.10 -9.29 -38.89
N TYR A 260 14.59 -8.15 -39.36
CA TYR A 260 14.90 -7.00 -38.53
C TYR A 260 14.30 -5.76 -39.16
N VAL A 261 13.70 -4.90 -38.33
CA VAL A 261 13.27 -3.56 -38.74
C VAL A 261 14.23 -2.54 -38.11
N PRO A 262 14.91 -1.70 -38.91
CA PRO A 262 15.70 -0.61 -38.37
C PRO A 262 14.78 0.53 -37.91
N VAL A 263 14.98 0.97 -36.67
CA VAL A 263 14.34 2.13 -36.06
C VAL A 263 15.41 3.19 -35.92
N SER A 264 15.37 4.21 -36.76
CA SER A 264 16.28 5.36 -36.66
C SER A 264 15.89 6.23 -35.48
N PHE A 265 16.85 6.62 -34.66
CA PHE A 265 16.60 7.56 -33.59
C PHE A 265 16.63 8.99 -34.12
N SER A 266 15.68 9.83 -33.67
CA SER A 266 15.71 11.27 -33.94
C SER A 266 16.86 11.97 -33.20
N ILE A 267 17.31 11.38 -32.08
CA ILE A 267 18.44 11.82 -31.27
C ILE A 267 19.32 10.60 -31.01
N PRO A 268 20.63 10.64 -31.31
CA PRO A 268 21.52 9.51 -31.05
C PRO A 268 21.47 9.06 -29.58
N TYR A 269 21.40 7.75 -29.36
CA TYR A 269 21.30 7.15 -28.03
C TYR A 269 22.66 6.62 -27.58
N THR A 270 23.12 6.99 -26.38
CA THR A 270 24.37 6.50 -25.81
C THR A 270 24.11 5.37 -24.82
N PHE A 271 24.73 4.21 -25.04
CA PHE A 271 24.64 3.03 -24.18
C PHE A 271 26.02 2.44 -23.97
N PHE A 272 26.44 2.29 -22.70
CA PHE A 272 27.81 1.89 -22.33
C PHE A 272 28.88 2.63 -23.15
N ASP A 273 28.82 3.97 -23.14
CA ASP A 273 29.73 4.88 -23.85
C ASP A 273 29.78 4.74 -25.38
N ASN A 274 28.88 3.95 -25.98
CA ASN A 274 28.74 3.81 -27.42
C ASN A 274 27.51 4.57 -27.91
N THR A 275 27.65 5.32 -29.01
CA THR A 275 26.54 6.10 -29.59
C THR A 275 25.91 5.35 -30.75
N TYR A 276 24.60 5.15 -30.68
CA TYR A 276 23.79 4.44 -31.65
C TYR A 276 22.85 5.43 -32.33
N ASN A 277 22.75 5.35 -33.67
CA ASN A 277 21.81 6.15 -34.45
C ASN A 277 20.54 5.37 -34.82
N SER A 278 20.53 4.07 -34.55
CA SER A 278 19.38 3.20 -34.79
C SER A 278 19.38 1.98 -33.87
N LEU A 279 18.19 1.45 -33.65
CA LEU A 279 17.94 0.14 -33.04
C LEU A 279 17.43 -0.82 -34.11
N TYR A 280 17.84 -2.08 -34.06
CA TYR A 280 17.25 -3.12 -34.91
C TYR A 280 16.30 -3.97 -34.07
N VAL A 281 15.01 -3.88 -34.39
CA VAL A 281 13.98 -4.70 -33.74
C VAL A 281 13.90 -6.01 -34.51
N ARG A 282 14.33 -7.11 -33.88
CA ARG A 282 14.19 -8.46 -34.44
C ARG A 282 12.76 -8.95 -34.27
N PHE A 283 12.20 -9.54 -35.32
CA PHE A 283 10.95 -10.29 -35.25
C PHE A 283 11.16 -11.72 -35.75
N HIS A 284 10.41 -12.65 -35.16
CA HIS A 284 10.34 -14.04 -35.59
C HIS A 284 8.96 -14.57 -35.21
N PHE A 285 8.16 -14.93 -36.21
CA PHE A 285 6.81 -15.46 -36.09
C PHE A 285 6.82 -16.93 -36.49
N GLN A 286 6.54 -17.84 -35.57
CA GLN A 286 6.29 -19.24 -35.93
C GLN A 286 4.82 -19.42 -36.28
N CYS A 287 4.49 -19.47 -37.57
CA CYS A 287 3.14 -19.82 -38.02
C CYS A 287 3.08 -21.30 -38.43
N GLN A 288 2.16 -22.07 -37.82
CA GLN A 288 1.93 -23.49 -38.16
C GLN A 288 1.04 -23.70 -39.41
N SER A 289 0.69 -22.66 -40.19
CA SER A 289 -0.19 -22.82 -41.35
C SER A 289 0.27 -22.01 -42.57
N THR A 290 0.13 -22.61 -43.76
CA THR A 290 0.58 -22.12 -45.08
C THR A 290 -0.28 -21.00 -45.69
N VAL A 291 -0.86 -20.11 -44.86
CA VAL A 291 -1.63 -18.97 -45.35
C VAL A 291 -0.74 -17.72 -45.39
N ASN A 292 -0.66 -17.06 -46.54
CA ASN A 292 0.11 -15.83 -46.77
C ASN A 292 -0.02 -14.85 -45.58
N MET A 293 1.11 -14.54 -44.93
CA MET A 293 1.14 -13.63 -43.79
C MET A 293 1.13 -12.18 -44.26
N ASN A 294 0.02 -11.50 -44.03
CA ASN A 294 0.02 -10.04 -43.90
C ASN A 294 0.07 -9.75 -42.39
N ALA A 295 1.26 -9.51 -41.85
CA ALA A 295 1.44 -9.11 -40.45
C ALA A 295 1.97 -7.68 -40.40
N ASN A 296 1.48 -6.89 -39.44
CA ASN A 296 2.02 -5.56 -39.14
C ASN A 296 2.79 -5.63 -37.82
N VAL A 297 4.00 -5.08 -37.79
CA VAL A 297 4.69 -4.74 -36.54
C VAL A 297 4.49 -3.26 -36.28
N VAL A 298 3.90 -2.95 -35.13
CA VAL A 298 3.77 -1.58 -34.63
C VAL A 298 4.99 -1.28 -33.77
N ILE A 299 5.80 -0.32 -34.19
CA ILE A 299 6.93 0.16 -33.39
C ILE A 299 6.47 1.43 -32.67
N ILE A 300 6.33 1.32 -31.35
CA ILE A 300 5.93 2.44 -30.50
C ILE A 300 7.06 3.48 -30.50
N ASN A 301 6.77 4.70 -30.96
CA ASN A 301 7.75 5.77 -31.11
C ASN A 301 8.23 6.34 -29.75
N SER A 302 7.60 5.93 -28.64
CA SER A 302 8.00 6.23 -27.27
C SER A 302 8.53 4.98 -26.55
N PHE A 303 9.78 4.60 -26.82
CA PHE A 303 10.53 3.75 -25.89
C PHE A 303 10.99 4.60 -24.71
N LEU A 304 10.18 4.71 -23.67
CA LEU A 304 10.69 4.98 -22.33
C LEU A 304 11.14 3.63 -21.77
N LEU A 305 12.41 3.31 -21.99
CA LEU A 305 13.10 2.29 -21.20
C LEU A 305 13.31 2.89 -19.80
N ASP A 306 12.32 2.74 -18.92
CA ASP A 306 12.59 2.78 -17.48
C ASP A 306 13.36 1.51 -17.14
N LEU A 307 14.67 1.60 -17.27
CA LEU A 307 15.60 0.66 -16.65
C LEU A 307 15.87 1.20 -15.24
N ASN A 308 15.24 0.59 -14.24
CA ASN A 308 15.78 0.59 -12.88
C ASN A 308 17.08 -0.24 -12.85
#